data_AF-A0A105V4P3-F1
#
_entry.id   AF-A0A105V4P3-F1
#
_cell.length_a   1.000
_cell.length_b   1.000
_cell.length_c   1.000
_cell.angle_alpha   90.00
_cell.angle_beta   90.00
_cell.angle_gamma   90.00
#
_symmetry.space_group_name_H-M   'P 1'
#
loop_
_entity.id
_entity.type
_entity.pdbx_description
1 polymer ?
#
loop_
_entity_poly.entity_id
_entity_poly.type
_entity_poly.pdbx_seq_one_letter_code
_entity_poly.pdbx_strand_id
1 'polypeptide(L)'
;MADALRQALTYSTFSSLTARLDPEGRFEAAAWAAACSERTLPDDAQRCNDAQLRDRQYAQNLLLAAAGSGQPGAVMELAVRHPLQWNAIALPDGTMLSEHLYVMAAHGDIGALELVKQSCFQPPGCRDAEFTRNVLTVLEYQSVRAALPDDYRSYLQGSDAERRRAIEQATQLRKTLPR
;
A
#
# COMPACT_ATOMS: atom_id res chain seq x y z
N MET A 1 -6.85 6.93 1.78
CA MET A 1 -8.30 6.96 2.13
C MET A 1 -9.03 8.27 1.79
N ALA A 2 -8.47 9.46 2.01
CA ALA A 2 -9.21 10.72 1.80
C ALA A 2 -9.75 10.93 0.38
N ASP A 3 -8.99 10.59 -0.66
CA ASP A 3 -9.44 10.70 -2.05
C ASP A 3 -10.54 9.71 -2.40
N ALA A 4 -10.41 8.46 -1.94
CA ALA A 4 -11.44 7.44 -2.08
C ALA A 4 -12.73 7.87 -1.37
N LEU A 5 -12.64 8.49 -0.18
CA LEU A 5 -13.80 9.06 0.51
C LEU A 5 -14.43 10.20 -0.31
N ARG A 6 -13.63 11.13 -0.81
CA ARG A 6 -14.11 12.24 -1.65
C ARG A 6 -14.85 11.73 -2.88
N GLN A 7 -14.34 10.70 -3.54
CA GLN A 7 -14.99 10.05 -4.67
C GLN A 7 -16.26 9.32 -4.24
N ALA A 8 -16.22 8.58 -3.14
CA ALA A 8 -17.38 7.89 -2.56
C ALA A 8 -18.54 8.86 -2.29
N LEU A 9 -18.26 10.06 -1.78
CA LEU A 9 -19.27 11.06 -1.45
C LEU A 9 -19.93 11.74 -2.67
N THR A 10 -19.44 11.48 -3.89
CA THR A 10 -20.15 11.84 -5.13
C THR A 10 -21.42 11.01 -5.35
N TYR A 11 -21.52 9.85 -4.71
CA TYR A 11 -22.71 9.03 -4.71
C TYR A 11 -23.73 9.56 -3.68
N SER A 12 -25.01 9.55 -4.06
CA SER A 12 -26.10 10.03 -3.20
C SER A 12 -26.39 9.09 -2.03
N THR A 13 -26.16 7.78 -2.20
CA THR A 13 -26.38 6.76 -1.17
C THR A 13 -25.24 5.75 -1.17
N PHE A 14 -24.98 5.17 0.00
CA PHE A 14 -23.99 4.10 0.14
C PHE A 14 -24.34 2.87 -0.71
N SER A 15 -25.63 2.52 -0.82
CA SER A 15 -26.09 1.39 -1.63
C SER A 15 -25.75 1.52 -3.12
N SER A 16 -25.79 2.76 -3.66
CA SER A 16 -25.40 3.01 -5.06
C SER A 16 -23.92 2.76 -5.30
N LEU A 17 -23.09 3.05 -4.29
CA LEU A 17 -21.65 2.79 -4.35
C LEU A 17 -21.35 1.30 -4.21
N THR A 18 -21.97 0.61 -3.27
CA THR A 18 -21.74 -0.84 -3.07
C THR A 18 -22.22 -1.71 -4.22
N ALA A 19 -23.04 -1.17 -5.14
CA ALA A 19 -23.39 -1.85 -6.39
C ALA A 19 -22.18 -1.97 -7.34
N ARG A 20 -21.13 -1.17 -7.15
CA ARG A 20 -19.86 -1.32 -7.86
C ARG A 20 -19.07 -2.48 -7.29
N LEU A 21 -18.87 -3.50 -8.10
CA LEU A 21 -18.11 -4.69 -7.72
C LEU A 21 -16.63 -4.60 -8.10
N ASP A 22 -16.24 -3.55 -8.84
CA ASP A 22 -14.86 -3.29 -9.20
C ASP A 22 -14.00 -2.91 -7.98
N PRO A 23 -12.67 -3.15 -8.02
CA PRO A 23 -11.78 -2.91 -6.88
C PRO A 23 -11.88 -1.48 -6.34
N GLU A 24 -11.99 -0.48 -7.22
CA GLU A 24 -12.04 0.94 -6.83
C GLU A 24 -13.33 1.26 -6.07
N GLY A 25 -14.49 0.80 -6.57
CA GLY A 25 -15.77 0.95 -5.88
C GLY A 25 -15.79 0.32 -4.49
N ARG A 26 -15.11 -0.83 -4.31
CA ARG A 26 -14.94 -1.47 -3.00
C ARG A 26 -14.10 -0.63 -2.05
N PHE A 27 -13.02 -0.02 -2.55
CA PHE A 27 -12.15 0.84 -1.73
C PHE A 27 -12.83 2.16 -1.34
N GLU A 28 -13.55 2.79 -2.28
CA GLU A 28 -14.43 3.94 -2.01
C GLU A 28 -15.48 3.60 -0.95
N ALA A 29 -16.13 2.42 -1.04
CA ALA A 29 -17.09 1.96 -0.04
C ALA A 29 -16.44 1.75 1.33
N ALA A 30 -15.25 1.15 1.37
CA ALA A 30 -14.48 1.00 2.61
C ALA A 30 -14.14 2.36 3.24
N ALA A 31 -13.79 3.36 2.42
CA ALA A 31 -13.50 4.72 2.88
C ALA A 31 -14.73 5.39 3.51
N TRP A 32 -15.91 5.29 2.86
CA TRP A 32 -17.16 5.79 3.42
C TRP A 32 -17.48 5.09 4.74
N ALA A 33 -17.44 3.75 4.77
CA ALA A 33 -17.74 2.98 5.98
C ALA A 33 -16.78 3.31 7.14
N ALA A 34 -15.47 3.47 6.85
CA ALA A 34 -14.51 3.89 7.85
C ALA A 34 -14.89 5.25 8.46
N ALA A 35 -15.21 6.23 7.61
CA ALA A 35 -15.57 7.57 8.05
C ALA A 35 -16.88 7.59 8.88
N CYS A 36 -17.86 6.75 8.54
CA CYS A 36 -19.07 6.55 9.36
C CYS A 36 -18.79 5.92 10.73
N SER A 37 -17.92 4.90 10.77
CA SER A 37 -17.54 4.20 12.01
C SER A 37 -16.70 5.08 12.95
N GLU A 38 -15.98 6.05 12.38
CA GLU A 38 -15.16 7.04 13.08
C GLU A 38 -15.91 8.33 13.40
N ARG A 39 -17.14 8.49 12.87
CA ARG A 39 -17.99 9.70 13.01
C ARG A 39 -17.33 10.96 12.46
N THR A 40 -16.64 10.84 11.33
CA THR A 40 -15.87 11.94 10.71
C THR A 40 -16.58 12.56 9.51
N LEU A 41 -17.75 12.06 9.10
CA LEU A 41 -18.50 12.57 7.96
C LEU A 41 -19.33 13.82 8.30
N PRO A 42 -19.39 14.82 7.40
CA PRO A 42 -20.44 15.83 7.44
C PRO A 42 -21.81 15.17 7.19
N ASP A 43 -22.85 15.67 7.85
CA ASP A 43 -24.22 15.12 7.77
C ASP A 43 -24.29 13.62 8.09
N ASP A 44 -23.51 13.18 9.08
CA ASP A 44 -23.37 11.81 9.57
C ASP A 44 -24.73 11.09 9.79
N ALA A 45 -25.77 11.80 10.24
CA ALA A 45 -27.10 11.24 10.42
C ALA A 45 -27.75 10.77 9.10
N GLN A 46 -27.50 11.46 7.99
CA GLN A 46 -28.01 11.10 6.66
C GLN A 46 -27.08 10.13 5.94
N ARG A 47 -25.75 10.34 6.04
CA ARG A 47 -24.75 9.57 5.30
C ARG A 47 -24.40 8.23 5.93
N CYS A 48 -24.70 8.05 7.22
CA CYS A 48 -24.38 6.85 8.00
C CYS A 48 -25.63 6.28 8.67
N ASN A 49 -26.74 6.26 7.93
CA ASN A 49 -28.05 5.79 8.41
C ASN A 49 -28.15 4.26 8.47
N ASP A 50 -27.35 3.54 7.69
CA ASP A 50 -27.23 2.08 7.78
C ASP A 50 -26.44 1.71 9.04
N ALA A 51 -27.01 0.83 9.86
CA ALA A 51 -26.40 0.37 11.09
C ALA A 51 -25.05 -0.32 10.87
N GLN A 52 -24.85 -1.02 9.73
CA GLN A 52 -23.57 -1.67 9.41
C GLN A 52 -22.44 -0.65 9.21
N LEU A 53 -22.75 0.56 8.75
CA LEU A 53 -21.75 1.62 8.57
C LEU A 53 -21.19 2.14 9.90
N ARG A 54 -21.83 1.83 11.03
CA ARG A 54 -21.32 2.15 12.38
C ARG A 54 -20.41 1.05 12.93
N ASP A 55 -20.41 -0.12 12.31
CA ASP A 55 -19.55 -1.23 12.71
C ASP A 55 -18.16 -1.08 12.09
N ARG A 56 -17.13 -0.96 12.95
CA ARG A 56 -15.73 -0.92 12.51
C ARG A 56 -15.30 -2.19 11.80
N GLN A 57 -15.85 -3.35 12.20
CA GLN A 57 -15.52 -4.62 11.55
C GLN A 57 -16.06 -4.65 10.12
N TYR A 58 -17.23 -4.04 9.87
CA TYR A 58 -17.77 -3.92 8.53
C TYR A 58 -16.86 -3.11 7.61
N ALA A 59 -16.41 -1.93 8.07
CA ALA A 59 -15.44 -1.10 7.32
C ALA A 59 -14.12 -1.86 7.07
N GLN A 60 -13.61 -2.57 8.07
CA GLN A 60 -12.40 -3.40 7.93
C GLN A 60 -12.59 -4.53 6.92
N ASN A 61 -13.74 -5.21 6.92
CA ASN A 61 -14.04 -6.29 5.99
C ASN A 61 -14.12 -5.78 4.54
N LEU A 62 -14.71 -4.60 4.33
CA LEU A 62 -14.72 -3.95 3.01
C LEU A 62 -13.30 -3.61 2.54
N LEU A 63 -12.46 -3.10 3.44
CA LEU A 63 -11.06 -2.78 3.12
C LEU A 63 -10.25 -4.04 2.76
N LEU A 64 -10.41 -5.13 3.52
CA LEU A 64 -9.81 -6.43 3.22
C LEU A 64 -10.29 -6.98 1.86
N ALA A 65 -11.58 -6.86 1.56
CA ALA A 65 -12.14 -7.28 0.29
C ALA A 65 -11.63 -6.44 -0.90
N ALA A 66 -11.45 -5.13 -0.72
CA ALA A 66 -10.86 -4.26 -1.73
C ALA A 66 -9.39 -4.63 -1.99
N ALA A 67 -8.61 -4.85 -0.93
CA ALA A 67 -7.22 -5.27 -1.04
C ALA A 67 -7.08 -6.65 -1.71
N GLY A 68 -7.91 -7.64 -1.33
CA GLY A 68 -7.95 -8.95 -1.98
C GLY A 68 -8.42 -8.90 -3.44
N SER A 69 -9.04 -7.80 -3.88
CA SER A 69 -9.33 -7.58 -5.30
C SER A 69 -8.20 -6.86 -6.05
N GLY A 70 -7.05 -6.65 -5.39
CA GLY A 70 -5.87 -5.99 -5.96
C GLY A 70 -5.96 -4.47 -5.99
N GLN A 71 -6.86 -3.83 -5.23
CA GLN A 71 -6.93 -2.37 -5.21
C GLN A 71 -5.71 -1.78 -4.48
N PRO A 72 -4.83 -1.00 -5.14
CA PRO A 72 -3.53 -0.60 -4.57
C PRO A 72 -3.64 0.28 -3.32
N GLY A 73 -4.61 1.19 -3.30
CA GLY A 73 -4.88 2.06 -2.15
C GLY A 73 -5.31 1.29 -0.89
N ALA A 74 -6.09 0.22 -1.05
CA ALA A 74 -6.56 -0.64 0.02
C ALA A 74 -5.42 -1.48 0.58
N VAL A 75 -4.59 -2.04 -0.31
CA VAL A 75 -3.36 -2.75 0.06
C VAL A 75 -2.46 -1.86 0.91
N MET A 76 -2.18 -0.63 0.43
CA MET A 76 -1.36 0.34 1.15
C MET A 76 -1.98 0.79 2.47
N GLU A 77 -3.29 1.07 2.50
CA GLU A 77 -3.99 1.49 3.70
C GLU A 77 -3.92 0.41 4.79
N LEU A 78 -4.13 -0.87 4.44
CA LEU A 78 -3.97 -1.97 5.40
C LEU A 78 -2.55 -2.08 5.92
N ALA A 79 -1.56 -1.95 5.03
CA ALA A 79 -0.16 -2.07 5.40
C ALA A 79 0.28 -0.97 6.37
N VAL A 80 -0.15 0.27 6.12
CA VAL A 80 0.12 1.43 6.99
C VAL A 80 -0.58 1.30 8.34
N ARG A 81 -1.80 0.74 8.40
CA ARG A 81 -2.51 0.46 9.66
C ARG A 81 -1.84 -0.63 10.50
N HIS A 82 -1.14 -1.55 9.85
CA HIS A 82 -0.54 -2.74 10.48
C HIS A 82 0.96 -2.88 10.15
N PRO A 83 1.81 -1.89 10.49
CA PRO A 83 3.20 -1.81 10.01
C PRO A 83 4.09 -2.97 10.47
N LEU A 84 3.72 -3.67 11.54
CA LEU A 84 4.45 -4.83 12.07
C LEU A 84 3.83 -6.18 11.70
N GLN A 85 2.67 -6.19 11.04
CA GLN A 85 1.87 -7.39 10.81
C GLN A 85 1.39 -7.54 9.36
N TRP A 86 1.65 -6.57 8.49
CA TRP A 86 1.19 -6.60 7.10
C TRP A 86 1.61 -7.86 6.34
N ASN A 87 2.73 -8.49 6.72
CA ASN A 87 3.20 -9.76 6.14
C ASN A 87 2.48 -11.01 6.66
N ALA A 88 1.59 -10.86 7.65
CA ALA A 88 0.80 -11.93 8.26
C ALA A 88 -0.72 -11.75 8.05
N ILE A 89 -1.15 -10.71 7.32
CA ILE A 89 -2.55 -10.49 7.01
C ILE A 89 -2.95 -11.32 5.79
N ALA A 90 -3.81 -12.31 6.01
CA ALA A 90 -4.48 -13.05 4.94
C ALA A 90 -5.62 -12.21 4.35
N LEU A 91 -5.73 -12.21 3.03
CA LEU A 91 -6.78 -11.54 2.29
C LEU A 91 -7.87 -12.53 1.85
N PRO A 92 -9.10 -12.06 1.57
CA PRO A 92 -10.21 -12.93 1.18
C PRO A 92 -10.01 -13.70 -0.15
N ASP A 93 -9.05 -13.30 -0.98
CA ASP A 93 -8.67 -13.98 -2.22
C ASP A 93 -7.76 -15.20 -1.98
N GLY A 94 -7.37 -15.46 -0.73
CA GLY A 94 -6.48 -16.56 -0.33
C GLY A 94 -4.99 -16.21 -0.38
N THR A 95 -4.64 -14.98 -0.77
CA THR A 95 -3.25 -14.49 -0.77
C THR A 95 -2.92 -13.76 0.53
N MET A 96 -1.64 -13.47 0.73
CA MET A 96 -1.17 -12.60 1.80
C MET A 96 -1.10 -11.15 1.31
N LEU A 97 -1.38 -10.19 2.20
CA LEU A 97 -1.21 -8.76 1.89
C LEU A 97 0.22 -8.42 1.43
N SER A 98 1.23 -9.13 1.95
CA SER A 98 2.61 -9.01 1.48
C SER A 98 2.80 -9.33 0.00
N GLU A 99 2.06 -10.27 -0.55
CA GLU A 99 2.20 -10.66 -1.96
C GLU A 99 1.76 -9.51 -2.86
N HIS A 100 0.62 -8.88 -2.56
CA HIS A 100 0.16 -7.69 -3.26
C HIS A 100 1.14 -6.52 -3.11
N LEU A 101 1.67 -6.28 -1.90
CA LEU A 101 2.70 -5.25 -1.67
C LEU A 101 3.98 -5.51 -2.48
N TYR A 102 4.45 -6.75 -2.54
CA TYR A 102 5.63 -7.08 -3.34
C TYR A 102 5.39 -6.92 -4.83
N VAL A 103 4.19 -7.25 -5.32
CA VAL A 103 3.80 -6.98 -6.71
C VAL A 103 3.79 -5.47 -6.98
N MET A 104 3.17 -4.67 -6.12
CA MET A 104 3.18 -3.21 -6.25
C MET A 104 4.62 -2.65 -6.27
N ALA A 105 5.46 -3.08 -5.33
CA ALA A 105 6.86 -2.68 -5.27
C ALA A 105 7.64 -3.10 -6.53
N ALA A 106 7.35 -4.29 -7.08
CA ALA A 106 7.95 -4.79 -8.31
C ALA A 106 7.62 -3.89 -9.53
N HIS A 107 6.38 -3.41 -9.60
CA HIS A 107 5.93 -2.44 -10.61
C HIS A 107 6.47 -1.01 -10.37
N GLY A 108 7.14 -0.77 -9.24
CA GLY A 108 7.76 0.52 -8.92
C GLY A 108 6.86 1.46 -8.13
N ASP A 109 5.83 0.95 -7.44
CA ASP A 109 5.09 1.73 -6.46
C ASP A 109 6.02 2.16 -5.32
N ILE A 110 6.22 3.47 -5.19
CA ILE A 110 7.17 4.07 -4.23
C ILE A 110 6.72 3.84 -2.79
N GLY A 111 5.40 3.88 -2.54
CA GLY A 111 4.87 3.65 -1.20
C GLY A 111 5.12 2.21 -0.75
N ALA A 112 4.90 1.25 -1.65
CA ALA A 112 5.17 -0.16 -1.37
C ALA A 112 6.68 -0.42 -1.17
N LEU A 113 7.55 0.16 -2.00
CA LEU A 113 9.01 0.06 -1.83
C LEU A 113 9.45 0.62 -0.47
N GLU A 114 8.92 1.77 -0.08
CA GLU A 114 9.22 2.41 1.21
C GLU A 114 8.77 1.54 2.39
N LEU A 115 7.56 0.96 2.34
CA LEU A 115 7.08 0.05 3.39
C LEU A 115 7.95 -1.20 3.52
N VAL A 116 8.33 -1.82 2.39
CA VAL A 116 9.23 -2.97 2.40
C VAL A 116 10.59 -2.57 2.98
N LYS A 117 11.11 -1.40 2.61
CA LYS A 117 12.37 -0.86 3.14
C LYS A 117 12.29 -0.63 4.65
N GLN A 118 11.20 -0.08 5.16
CA GLN A 118 10.97 0.13 6.58
C GLN A 118 10.94 -1.18 7.37
N SER A 119 10.40 -2.26 6.79
CA SER A 119 10.40 -3.57 7.44
C SER A 119 11.81 -4.12 7.69
N CYS A 120 12.81 -3.72 6.88
CA CYS A 120 14.20 -4.10 7.10
C CYS A 120 14.84 -3.43 8.32
N PHE A 121 14.20 -2.42 8.94
CA PHE A 121 14.67 -1.80 10.19
C PHE A 121 14.13 -2.48 11.46
N GLN A 122 13.14 -3.37 11.35
CA GLN A 122 12.45 -4.00 12.49
C GLN A 122 12.78 -5.49 12.59
N PRO A 123 12.87 -6.12 13.78
CA PRO A 123 13.09 -7.57 13.91
C PRO A 123 11.89 -8.42 13.41
N PRO A 124 12.10 -9.63 12.83
CA PRO A 124 13.39 -10.27 12.53
C PRO A 124 14.12 -9.63 11.34
N GLY A 125 13.46 -8.72 10.62
CA GLY A 125 14.06 -7.87 9.60
C GLY A 125 14.53 -8.61 8.37
N CYS A 126 15.28 -7.88 7.54
CA CYS A 126 15.90 -8.43 6.35
C CYS A 126 17.24 -9.09 6.70
N ARG A 127 17.55 -10.25 6.10
CA ARG A 127 18.78 -11.03 6.35
C ARG A 127 20.07 -10.21 6.17
N ASP A 128 20.06 -9.27 5.22
CA ASP A 128 21.11 -8.26 5.02
C ASP A 128 20.46 -6.88 4.94
N ALA A 129 20.17 -6.30 6.11
CA ALA A 129 19.33 -5.11 6.22
C ALA A 129 19.92 -3.89 5.52
N GLU A 130 21.23 -3.66 5.62
CA GLU A 130 21.86 -2.52 4.95
C GLU A 130 21.85 -2.68 3.43
N PHE A 131 22.31 -3.82 2.92
CA PHE A 131 22.31 -4.09 1.49
C PHE A 131 20.89 -4.02 0.90
N THR A 132 19.92 -4.64 1.57
CA THR A 132 18.52 -4.68 1.11
C THR A 132 17.92 -3.28 1.06
N ARG A 133 18.14 -2.46 2.10
CA ARG A 133 17.68 -1.06 2.10
C ARG A 133 18.32 -0.25 0.98
N ASN A 134 19.61 -0.42 0.74
CA ASN A 134 20.29 0.24 -0.39
C ASN A 134 19.67 -0.17 -1.74
N VAL A 135 19.41 -1.46 -1.95
CA VAL A 135 18.76 -1.96 -3.18
C VAL A 135 17.37 -1.34 -3.37
N LEU A 136 16.55 -1.32 -2.32
CA LEU A 136 15.20 -0.74 -2.35
C LEU A 136 15.23 0.77 -2.62
N THR A 137 16.14 1.51 -1.97
CA THR A 137 16.37 2.94 -2.25
C THR A 137 16.72 3.16 -3.73
N VAL A 138 17.60 2.35 -4.32
CA VAL A 138 17.93 2.51 -5.75
C VAL A 138 16.71 2.21 -6.63
N LEU A 139 15.91 1.19 -6.32
CA LEU A 139 14.68 0.89 -7.05
C LEU A 139 13.65 2.04 -6.97
N GLU A 140 13.52 2.71 -5.83
CA GLU A 140 12.68 3.90 -5.68
C GLU A 140 13.13 5.02 -6.64
N TYR A 141 14.43 5.36 -6.64
CA TYR A 141 14.95 6.39 -7.55
C TYR A 141 14.78 6.00 -9.03
N GLN A 142 15.00 4.74 -9.40
CA GLN A 142 14.80 4.23 -10.76
C GLN A 142 13.33 4.22 -11.19
N SER A 143 12.39 4.23 -10.24
CA SER A 143 10.95 4.23 -10.52
C SER A 143 10.41 5.65 -10.74
N VAL A 144 11.02 6.67 -10.12
CA VAL A 144 10.61 8.08 -10.26
C VAL A 144 11.35 8.81 -11.40
N ARG A 145 12.60 8.44 -11.69
CA ARG A 145 13.46 9.22 -12.60
C ARG A 145 13.96 8.39 -13.77
N ALA A 146 13.96 9.00 -14.96
CA ALA A 146 14.56 8.43 -16.15
C ALA A 146 16.08 8.21 -16.01
N ALA A 147 16.74 9.01 -15.16
CA ALA A 147 18.15 8.88 -14.80
C ALA A 147 18.36 9.14 -13.30
N LEU A 148 19.27 8.37 -12.69
CA LEU A 148 19.67 8.55 -11.30
C LEU A 148 20.51 9.85 -11.17
N PRO A 149 20.18 10.77 -10.26
CA PRO A 149 20.94 12.01 -10.11
C PRO A 149 22.35 11.73 -9.60
N ASP A 150 23.36 12.48 -10.02
CA ASP A 150 24.78 12.14 -9.77
C ASP A 150 25.14 11.97 -8.28
N ASP A 151 24.44 12.66 -7.40
CA ASP A 151 24.62 12.62 -5.95
C ASP A 151 23.91 11.46 -5.25
N TYR A 152 23.09 10.65 -5.96
CA TYR A 152 22.21 9.67 -5.32
C TYR A 152 22.97 8.61 -4.49
N ARG A 153 24.22 8.34 -4.87
CA ARG A 153 25.11 7.40 -4.15
C ARG A 153 25.38 7.85 -2.72
N SER A 154 25.28 9.15 -2.44
CA SER A 154 25.46 9.70 -1.09
C SER A 154 24.34 9.29 -0.12
N TYR A 155 23.16 8.91 -0.64
CA TYR A 155 22.05 8.38 0.17
C TYR A 155 22.19 6.88 0.46
N LEU A 156 23.19 6.21 -0.11
CA LEU A 156 23.47 4.79 0.14
C LEU A 156 24.49 4.62 1.27
N GLN A 157 24.25 3.62 2.12
CA GLN A 157 25.13 3.27 3.24
C GLN A 157 26.25 2.31 2.81
N GLY A 158 27.28 2.18 3.62
CA GLY A 158 28.40 1.26 3.39
C GLY A 158 29.52 1.82 2.52
N SER A 159 30.48 0.94 2.22
CA SER A 159 31.62 1.20 1.35
C SER A 159 31.22 1.40 -0.12
N ASP A 160 32.10 2.00 -0.92
CA ASP A 160 31.85 2.17 -2.36
C ASP A 160 31.69 0.84 -3.11
N ALA A 161 32.25 -0.26 -2.60
CA ALA A 161 32.03 -1.59 -3.16
C ALA A 161 30.61 -2.08 -2.87
N GLU A 162 30.12 -1.92 -1.63
CA GLU A 162 28.75 -2.31 -1.24
C GLU A 162 27.70 -1.47 -1.96
N ARG A 163 27.91 -0.15 -2.04
CA ARG A 163 27.05 0.77 -2.81
C ARG A 163 26.95 0.36 -4.27
N ARG A 164 28.07 0.08 -4.93
CA ARG A 164 28.10 -0.40 -6.33
C ARG A 164 27.33 -1.70 -6.50
N ARG A 165 27.56 -2.67 -5.61
CA ARG A 165 26.86 -3.96 -5.63
C ARG A 165 25.34 -3.79 -5.49
N ALA A 166 24.88 -2.89 -4.62
CA ALA A 166 23.46 -2.62 -4.44
C ALA A 166 22.84 -1.99 -5.71
N ILE A 167 23.55 -1.06 -6.35
CA ILE A 167 23.13 -0.43 -7.61
C ILE A 167 23.01 -1.47 -8.74
N GLU A 168 24.02 -2.33 -8.87
CA GLU A 168 24.03 -3.41 -9.86
C GLU A 168 22.87 -4.37 -9.64
N GLN A 169 22.63 -4.79 -8.40
CA GLN A 169 21.52 -5.67 -8.04
C GLN A 169 20.16 -5.02 -8.32
N ALA A 170 19.95 -3.76 -7.92
CA ALA A 170 18.70 -3.03 -8.19
C ALA A 170 18.45 -2.89 -9.70
N THR A 171 19.48 -2.51 -10.46
CA THR A 171 19.39 -2.40 -11.92
C THR A 171 19.04 -3.74 -12.56
N GLN A 172 19.58 -4.84 -12.02
CA GLN A 172 19.30 -6.16 -12.55
C GLN A 172 17.91 -6.66 -12.16
N LEU A 173 17.46 -6.39 -10.94
CA LEU A 173 16.07 -6.63 -10.52
C LEU A 173 15.10 -5.86 -11.41
N ARG A 174 15.36 -4.58 -11.70
CA ARG A 174 14.47 -3.76 -12.54
C ARG A 174 14.30 -4.31 -13.96
N LYS A 175 15.27 -5.07 -14.47
CA LYS A 175 15.16 -5.75 -15.77
C LYS A 175 14.33 -7.02 -15.73
N THR A 176 14.23 -7.66 -14.56
CA THR A 176 13.50 -8.92 -14.37
C THR A 176 12.10 -8.75 -13.77
N LEU A 177 11.87 -7.64 -13.06
CA LEU A 177 10.57 -7.32 -12.49
C LEU A 177 9.58 -6.95 -13.60
N PRO A 178 8.29 -7.31 -13.45
CA PRO A 178 7.25 -6.92 -14.38
C PRO A 178 7.18 -5.40 -14.50
N ARG A 179 6.95 -4.91 -15.73
CA ARG A 179 6.72 -3.50 -16.01
C ARG A 179 5.26 -3.15 -15.76
#